data_AF-A0A9W3KL93-F1
#
_entry.id   AF-A0A9W3KL93-F1
#
_cell.length_a   1.000
_cell.length_b   1.000
_cell.length_c   1.000
_cell.angle_alpha   90.00
_cell.angle_beta   90.00
_cell.angle_gamma   90.00
#
_symmetry.space_group_name_H-M   'P 1'
#
loop_
_entity.id
_entity.type
_entity.pdbx_description
1 polymer ?
#
loop_
_entity_poly.entity_id
_entity_poly.type
_entity_poly.pdbx_seq_one_letter_code
_entity_poly.pdbx_strand_id
1 'polypeptide(L)'
;MVSYVVYLTVVILAAFAIPFPTNEQLKEAEKVVKQYIYENQGVELLNISSGPTAEMFDHTIHVSGNAKGNPNQKFRVNLDQVKSTTDKVTRKSIHEICIANGREDTYQCEKVKIEE
;
A
#
# COMPACT_ATOMS: atom_id res chain seq x y z
N MET A 1 -30.56 -20.96 7.71
CA MET A 1 -30.23 -20.78 6.27
C MET A 1 -30.48 -19.34 5.79
N VAL A 2 -31.63 -18.73 6.12
CA VAL A 2 -31.95 -17.31 5.79
C VAL A 2 -30.89 -16.32 6.33
N SER A 3 -30.45 -16.47 7.58
CA SER A 3 -29.43 -15.58 8.16
C SER A 3 -28.07 -15.62 7.47
N TYR A 4 -27.69 -16.74 6.85
CA TYR A 4 -26.40 -16.87 6.17
C TYR A 4 -26.41 -16.15 4.81
N VAL A 5 -27.52 -16.23 4.07
CA VAL A 5 -27.69 -15.54 2.79
C VAL A 5 -27.77 -14.02 2.99
N VAL A 6 -28.46 -13.56 4.03
CA VAL A 6 -28.52 -12.13 4.42
C VAL A 6 -27.14 -11.63 4.83
N TYR A 7 -26.40 -12.41 5.62
CA TYR A 7 -25.03 -12.06 6.00
C TYR A 7 -24.11 -11.91 4.79
N LEU A 8 -24.10 -12.88 3.87
CA LEU A 8 -23.29 -12.81 2.66
C LEU A 8 -23.65 -11.61 1.77
N THR A 9 -24.93 -11.29 1.62
CA THR A 9 -25.36 -10.12 0.83
C THR A 9 -24.89 -8.81 1.44
N VAL A 10 -24.96 -8.65 2.76
CA VAL A 10 -24.43 -7.45 3.44
C VAL A 10 -22.92 -7.33 3.28
N VAL A 11 -22.17 -8.43 3.43
CA VAL A 11 -20.72 -8.44 3.25
C VAL A 11 -20.33 -8.07 1.82
N ILE A 12 -21.03 -8.62 0.83
CA ILE A 12 -20.78 -8.31 -0.59
C ILE A 12 -21.04 -6.82 -0.87
N LEU A 13 -22.19 -6.30 -0.42
CA LEU A 13 -22.54 -4.88 -0.61
C LEU A 13 -21.53 -3.94 0.06
N ALA A 14 -21.06 -4.27 1.27
CA ALA A 14 -20.05 -3.49 1.97
C ALA A 14 -18.71 -3.48 1.21
N ALA A 15 -18.30 -4.61 0.64
CA ALA A 15 -17.08 -4.70 -0.15
C ALA A 15 -17.16 -3.89 -1.46
N PHE A 16 -18.32 -3.90 -2.14
CA PHE A 16 -18.55 -3.07 -3.34
C PHE A 16 -18.61 -1.57 -3.06
N ALA A 17 -18.90 -1.17 -1.82
CA ALA A 17 -18.92 0.24 -1.43
C ALA A 17 -17.53 0.86 -1.27
N ILE A 18 -16.47 0.03 -1.19
CA ILE A 18 -15.11 0.53 -1.02
C ILE A 18 -14.59 1.02 -2.37
N PRO A 19 -14.27 2.32 -2.52
CA PRO A 19 -13.80 2.83 -3.80
C PRO A 19 -12.43 2.27 -4.16
N PHE A 20 -12.14 2.23 -5.46
CA PHE A 20 -10.77 2.11 -5.93
C PHE A 20 -10.01 3.42 -5.69
N PRO A 21 -8.71 3.35 -5.31
CA PRO A 21 -7.87 4.53 -5.23
C PRO A 21 -7.86 5.33 -6.53
N THR A 22 -7.98 6.64 -6.42
CA THR A 22 -7.87 7.54 -7.58
C THR A 22 -6.42 7.67 -8.02
N ASN A 23 -6.20 8.09 -9.27
CA ASN A 23 -4.85 8.38 -9.78
C ASN A 23 -4.13 9.46 -8.95
N GLU A 24 -4.86 10.39 -8.35
CA GLU A 24 -4.29 11.41 -7.47
C GLU A 24 -3.83 10.80 -6.15
N GLN A 25 -4.63 9.90 -5.56
CA GLN A 25 -4.28 9.16 -4.35
C GLN A 25 -3.07 8.26 -4.58
N LEU A 26 -2.99 7.58 -5.74
CA LEU A 26 -1.84 6.77 -6.14
C LEU A 26 -0.56 7.62 -6.24
N LYS A 27 -0.62 8.77 -6.92
CA LYS A 27 0.53 9.69 -7.00
C LYS A 27 0.96 10.25 -5.64
N GLU A 28 0.02 10.59 -4.77
CA GLU A 28 0.36 11.06 -3.43
C GLU A 28 0.96 9.92 -2.59
N ALA A 29 0.49 8.68 -2.75
CA ALA A 29 1.09 7.51 -2.11
C ALA A 29 2.57 7.33 -2.51
N GLU A 30 2.89 7.45 -3.80
CA GLU A 30 4.28 7.38 -4.27
C GLU A 30 5.16 8.44 -3.61
N LYS A 31 4.67 9.67 -3.49
CA LYS A 31 5.39 10.78 -2.86
C LYS A 31 5.58 10.55 -1.36
N VAL A 32 4.53 10.16 -0.65
CA VAL A 32 4.56 9.86 0.78
C VAL A 32 5.53 8.73 1.08
N VAL A 33 5.49 7.65 0.31
CA VAL A 33 6.40 6.50 0.48
C VAL A 33 7.84 6.88 0.17
N LYS A 34 8.07 7.63 -0.93
CA LYS A 34 9.41 8.10 -1.29
C LYS A 34 10.02 8.92 -0.16
N GLN A 35 9.26 9.87 0.39
CA GLN A 35 9.71 10.71 1.50
C GLN A 35 9.95 9.87 2.76
N TYR A 36 9.04 8.96 3.10
CA TYR A 36 9.17 8.09 4.26
C TYR A 36 10.45 7.24 4.20
N ILE A 37 10.70 6.54 3.10
CA ILE A 37 11.87 5.65 2.98
C ILE A 37 13.17 6.47 3.03
N TYR A 38 13.19 7.65 2.40
CA TYR A 38 14.34 8.54 2.49
C TYR A 38 14.61 9.00 3.94
N GLU A 39 13.58 9.45 4.66
CA GLU A 39 13.73 9.95 6.03
C GLU A 39 14.12 8.86 7.04
N ASN A 40 13.61 7.63 6.88
CA ASN A 40 13.81 6.56 7.87
C ASN A 40 15.00 5.64 7.53
N GLN A 41 15.39 5.54 6.26
CA GLN A 41 16.45 4.63 5.82
C GLN A 41 17.60 5.33 5.09
N GLY A 42 17.47 6.63 4.76
CA GLY A 42 18.48 7.36 3.98
C GLY A 42 18.57 6.90 2.52
N VAL A 43 17.56 6.17 2.02
CA VAL A 43 17.55 5.61 0.67
C VAL A 43 16.62 6.41 -0.24
N GLU A 44 17.14 6.85 -1.39
CA GLU A 44 16.32 7.45 -2.44
C GLU A 44 15.73 6.34 -3.34
N LEU A 45 14.42 6.36 -3.59
CA LEU A 45 13.75 5.40 -4.47
C LEU A 45 13.71 5.85 -5.93
N LEU A 46 13.89 4.90 -6.85
CA LEU A 46 13.74 5.01 -8.31
C LEU A 46 12.70 4.00 -8.83
N ASN A 47 12.22 4.23 -10.06
CA ASN A 47 11.24 3.38 -10.74
C ASN A 47 10.02 3.09 -9.86
N ILE A 48 9.54 4.13 -9.19
CA ILE A 48 8.41 4.01 -8.27
C ILE A 48 7.15 3.75 -9.09
N SER A 49 6.36 2.78 -8.66
CA SER A 49 5.03 2.52 -9.18
C SER A 49 4.06 2.27 -8.05
N SER A 50 2.82 2.68 -8.24
CA SER A 50 1.73 2.45 -7.31
C SER A 50 0.54 1.77 -8.00
N GLY A 51 -0.21 0.99 -7.24
CA GLY A 51 -1.42 0.35 -7.73
C GLY A 51 -2.27 -0.24 -6.60
N PRO A 52 -3.49 -0.69 -6.91
CA PRO A 52 -4.29 -1.48 -5.98
C PRO A 52 -3.70 -2.90 -5.84
N THR A 53 -3.81 -3.50 -4.66
CA THR A 53 -3.53 -4.94 -4.48
C THR A 53 -4.44 -5.80 -5.37
N ALA A 54 -3.93 -6.95 -5.80
CA ALA A 54 -4.63 -7.85 -6.74
C ALA A 54 -5.79 -8.65 -6.09
N GLU A 55 -6.08 -8.40 -4.81
CA GLU A 55 -7.19 -9.06 -4.12
C GLU A 55 -8.49 -8.31 -4.42
N MET A 56 -9.48 -9.01 -4.99
CA MET A 56 -10.69 -8.40 -5.58
C MET A 56 -11.48 -7.44 -4.67
N PHE A 57 -11.33 -7.55 -3.35
CA PHE A 57 -12.02 -6.71 -2.37
C PHE A 57 -11.06 -5.92 -1.47
N ASP A 58 -9.75 -6.09 -1.66
CA ASP A 58 -8.74 -5.29 -1.00
C ASP A 58 -8.22 -4.24 -1.99
N HIS A 59 -8.72 -3.02 -1.82
CA HIS A 59 -8.30 -1.86 -2.61
C HIS A 59 -7.20 -1.06 -1.89
N THR A 60 -6.38 -1.70 -1.06
CA THR A 60 -5.19 -1.07 -0.48
C THR A 60 -4.22 -0.63 -1.56
N ILE A 61 -3.52 0.47 -1.28
CA ILE A 61 -2.51 1.00 -2.20
C ILE A 61 -1.19 0.32 -1.87
N HIS A 62 -0.57 -0.31 -2.85
CA HIS A 62 0.82 -0.73 -2.76
C HIS A 62 1.69 0.24 -3.57
N VAL A 63 2.88 0.54 -3.04
CA VAL A 63 3.92 1.29 -3.74
C VAL A 63 5.17 0.42 -3.80
N SER A 64 5.77 0.30 -4.98
CA SER A 64 7.01 -0.42 -5.17
C SER A 64 8.08 0.47 -5.79
N GLY A 65 9.35 0.17 -5.54
CA GLY A 65 10.46 0.92 -6.12
C GLY A 65 11.81 0.29 -5.77
N ASN A 66 12.87 0.76 -6.41
CA ASN A 66 14.23 0.25 -6.20
C ASN A 66 15.12 1.33 -5.57
N ALA A 67 16.09 0.93 -4.76
CA ALA A 67 17.07 1.87 -4.21
C ALA A 67 17.94 2.49 -5.31
N LYS A 68 18.11 3.81 -5.26
CA LYS A 68 19.12 4.51 -6.07
C LYS A 68 20.51 4.07 -5.63
N GLY A 69 21.32 3.63 -6.58
CA GLY A 69 22.67 3.11 -6.33
C GLY A 69 22.72 1.62 -5.99
N ASN A 70 21.59 0.97 -5.68
CA ASN A 70 21.51 -0.48 -5.51
C ASN A 70 20.21 -1.03 -6.11
N PRO A 71 20.16 -1.31 -7.42
CA PRO A 71 18.95 -1.82 -8.08
C PRO A 71 18.51 -3.22 -7.59
N ASN A 72 19.36 -3.94 -6.86
CA ASN A 72 19.00 -5.22 -6.24
C ASN A 72 18.28 -5.05 -4.89
N GLN A 73 18.22 -3.83 -4.35
CA GLN A 73 17.42 -3.52 -3.18
C GLN A 73 16.07 -3.00 -3.63
N LYS A 74 15.03 -3.81 -3.41
CA LYS A 74 13.64 -3.49 -3.78
C LYS A 74 12.82 -3.19 -2.54
N PHE A 75 11.91 -2.26 -2.69
CA PHE A 75 10.94 -1.87 -1.68
C PHE A 75 9.53 -2.16 -2.16
N ARG A 76 8.71 -2.67 -1.26
CA ARG A 76 7.26 -2.73 -1.38
C ARG A 76 6.67 -2.18 -0.10
N VAL A 77 5.78 -1.21 -0.21
CA VAL A 77 5.14 -0.55 0.92
C VAL A 77 3.65 -0.65 0.73
N ASN A 78 2.96 -1.19 1.73
CA ASN A 78 1.51 -1.30 1.74
C ASN A 78 0.94 -0.18 2.61
N LEU A 79 -0.07 0.50 2.05
CA LEU A 79 -0.79 1.56 2.72
C LEU A 79 -2.21 1.11 3.03
N ASP A 80 -2.78 1.68 4.08
CA ASP A 80 -4.18 1.49 4.46
C ASP A 80 -5.12 1.82 3.31
N GLN A 81 -6.23 1.09 3.29
CA GLN A 81 -7.30 1.29 2.33
C GLN A 81 -7.92 2.69 2.51
N VAL A 82 -8.07 3.41 1.40
CA VAL A 82 -8.86 4.64 1.38
C VAL A 82 -10.33 4.29 1.50
N LYS A 83 -11.06 5.00 2.37
CA LYS A 83 -12.50 4.76 2.60
C LYS A 83 -13.37 5.63 1.70
N SER A 84 -12.81 6.70 1.15
CA SER A 84 -13.45 7.64 0.23
C SER A 84 -12.47 8.09 -0.86
N THR A 85 -13.00 8.52 -2.01
CA THR A 85 -12.24 9.20 -3.08
C THR A 85 -11.68 10.56 -2.64
N THR A 86 -12.22 11.13 -1.57
CA THR A 86 -11.75 12.40 -0.98
C THR A 86 -10.70 12.21 0.11
N ASP A 87 -10.44 10.96 0.53
CA ASP A 87 -9.46 10.69 1.60
C ASP A 87 -8.06 11.03 1.12
N LYS A 88 -7.28 11.62 2.03
CA LYS A 88 -5.89 11.96 1.77
C LYS A 88 -4.99 10.80 2.19
N VAL A 89 -4.12 10.38 1.28
CA VAL A 89 -3.03 9.47 1.60
C VAL A 89 -1.98 10.25 2.39
N THR A 90 -1.60 9.71 3.55
CA THR A 90 -0.62 10.36 4.44
C THR A 90 0.39 9.35 4.93
N ARG A 91 1.45 9.83 5.60
CA ARG A 91 2.43 8.95 6.26
C ARG A 91 1.78 7.96 7.24
N LYS A 92 0.71 8.39 7.94
CA LYS A 92 -0.04 7.55 8.89
C LYS A 92 -0.68 6.33 8.23
N SER A 93 -0.90 6.38 6.91
CA SER A 93 -1.47 5.28 6.15
C SER A 93 -0.46 4.16 5.86
N ILE A 94 0.85 4.35 6.07
CA ILE A 94 1.84 3.28 5.87
C ILE A 94 1.76 2.31 7.04
N HIS A 95 1.36 1.06 6.79
CA HIS A 95 1.25 0.04 7.83
C HIS A 95 2.21 -1.14 7.67
N GLU A 96 2.82 -1.34 6.50
CA GLU A 96 3.79 -2.42 6.28
C GLU A 96 4.85 -2.02 5.24
N ILE A 97 6.11 -2.35 5.54
CA ILE A 97 7.24 -2.13 4.65
C ILE A 97 7.97 -3.46 4.45
N CYS A 98 8.15 -3.82 3.20
CA CYS A 98 8.82 -5.02 2.75
C CYS A 98 10.09 -4.64 1.98
N ILE A 99 11.22 -5.22 2.36
CA ILE A 99 12.52 -4.98 1.75
C ILE A 99 13.06 -6.31 1.22
N ALA A 100 13.48 -6.33 -0.04
CA ALA A 100 14.23 -7.44 -0.61
C ALA A 100 15.66 -6.95 -0.91
N ASN A 101 16.65 -7.70 -0.41
CA ASN A 101 18.07 -7.43 -0.65
C ASN A 101 18.66 -8.58 -1.48
N GLY A 102 18.85 -8.38 -2.79
CA GLY A 102 19.49 -9.37 -3.66
C GLY A 102 18.72 -9.65 -4.95
N ARG A 103 19.10 -10.74 -5.63
CA ARG A 103 18.42 -11.18 -6.86
C ARG A 103 17.17 -12.02 -6.60
N GLU A 104 17.03 -12.55 -5.39
CA GLU A 104 15.88 -13.35 -4.99
C GLU A 104 14.76 -12.42 -4.53
N ASP A 105 13.53 -12.67 -4.98
CA ASP A 105 12.33 -11.88 -4.63
C ASP A 105 11.79 -12.20 -3.21
N THR A 106 12.69 -12.53 -2.28
CA THR A 106 12.35 -12.80 -0.88
C THR A 106 12.30 -11.47 -0.13
N TYR A 107 11.10 -11.03 0.22
CA TYR A 107 10.87 -9.82 1.00
C TYR A 107 10.86 -10.12 2.50
N GLN A 108 11.57 -9.30 3.26
CA GLN A 108 11.42 -9.19 4.71
C GLN A 108 10.47 -8.04 5.01
N CYS A 109 9.33 -8.34 5.64
CA CYS A 109 8.26 -7.38 5.88
C CYS A 109 8.13 -7.07 7.38
N GLU A 110 7.99 -5.78 7.68
CA GLU A 110 7.78 -5.28 9.02
C GLU A 110 6.53 -4.40 9.06
N LYS A 111 5.69 -4.62 10.07
CA LYS A 111 4.54 -3.76 10.32
C LYS A 111 5.01 -2.44 10.94
N VAL A 112 4.60 -1.33 10.33
CA VAL A 112 4.90 0.00 10.83
C VAL A 112 3.89 0.33 11.93
N LYS A 113 4.38 0.54 13.15
CA LYS A 113 3.58 1.09 14.24
C LYS A 113 3.75 2.60 14.20
N ILE A 114 2.73 3.32 13.72
CA ILE A 114 2.71 4.78 13.80
C ILE A 114 1.93 5.11 15.07
N GLU A 115 2.63 5.52 16.12
CA GLU A 115 2.01 6.03 17.36
C GLU A 115 1.17 7.28 17.02
N GLU A 116 -0.07 7.34 17.51
CA GLU A 116 -1.08 8.34 17.14
C GLU A 116 -0.77 9.76 17.60
#